data_AF-A0A1Y0XYB0-F1
#
_entry.id   AF-A0A1Y0XYB0-F1
#
_cell.length_a   1.000
_cell.length_b   1.000
_cell.length_c   1.000
_cell.angle_alpha   90.00
_cell.angle_beta   90.00
_cell.angle_gamma   90.00
#
_symmetry.space_group_name_H-M   'P 1'
#
loop_
_entity.id
_entity.type
_entity.pdbx_description
1 polymer ?
#
loop_
_entity_poly.entity_id
_entity_poly.type
_entity_poly.pdbx_seq_one_letter_code
_entity_poly.pdbx_strand_id
1 'polypeptide(L)'
;MTRNMSTQSRRPNSPHVKMDFFRCLEKGVESGWLPTLDQADIDPPDKSVLPPTIPKRISQYWHSETLPDDVACSIEKVKNNNPDFEMALTHDESARAFLHTHFGPDMVALFDVCFHPAMRSDLWRMCDMYVHGGIYVDVDISMHAPLVHITGHASYECFLLYAVGSPWCIENGLIISRKKHPVIEAIIHALCDSLTRYKNNPNSFENIWVNTGPGTTTIEAIKYLFDVTPQSAPHANGSGFSLGHHSRAGASYWHDELAYKASAEGNWRKARPPHRQK
;
A
#
# COMPACT_ATOMS: atom_id res chain seq x y z
N MET A 1 -26.26 29.24 -2.01
CA MET A 1 -27.00 28.12 -2.62
C MET A 1 -26.52 26.83 -1.96
N THR A 2 -27.38 26.28 -1.10
CA THR A 2 -27.19 25.08 -0.30
C THR A 2 -27.04 23.84 -1.17
N ARG A 3 -25.85 23.20 -1.15
CA ARG A 3 -25.64 21.86 -1.71
C ARG A 3 -26.19 20.83 -0.72
N ASN A 4 -27.52 20.72 -0.68
CA ASN A 4 -28.19 19.52 -0.18
C ASN A 4 -28.43 18.61 -1.38
N MET A 5 -27.41 17.84 -1.75
CA MET A 5 -27.60 16.59 -2.49
C MET A 5 -27.06 15.49 -1.60
N SER A 6 -27.96 14.92 -0.80
CA SER A 6 -27.80 13.57 -0.28
C SER A 6 -27.79 12.62 -1.47
N THR A 7 -26.66 12.50 -2.16
CA THR A 7 -26.41 11.40 -3.08
C THR A 7 -26.42 10.14 -2.22
N GLN A 8 -27.51 9.38 -2.27
CA GLN A 8 -27.57 8.08 -1.61
C GLN A 8 -26.40 7.24 -2.12
N SER A 9 -25.66 6.65 -1.18
CA SER A 9 -24.52 5.81 -1.52
C SER A 9 -24.94 4.68 -2.47
N ARG A 10 -24.11 4.40 -3.48
CA ARG A 10 -24.46 3.45 -4.55
C ARG A 10 -23.31 2.53 -4.92
N ARG A 11 -23.51 1.23 -4.70
CA ARG A 11 -22.61 0.16 -5.15
C ARG A 11 -22.42 0.19 -6.68
N PRO A 12 -21.17 0.22 -7.20
CA PRO A 12 -20.90 0.07 -8.63
C PRO A 12 -21.28 -1.33 -9.15
N ASN A 13 -21.40 -1.47 -10.47
CA ASN A 13 -21.59 -2.77 -11.10
C ASN A 13 -20.40 -3.70 -10.80
N SER A 14 -20.68 -5.00 -10.65
CA SER A 14 -19.63 -5.99 -10.38
C SER A 14 -18.55 -5.99 -11.47
N PRO A 15 -17.26 -5.97 -11.10
CA PRO A 15 -16.16 -6.03 -12.05
C PRO A 15 -15.99 -7.44 -12.64
N HIS A 16 -15.61 -7.53 -13.91
CA HIS A 16 -15.36 -8.81 -14.59
C HIS A 16 -13.94 -8.92 -15.15
N VAL A 17 -13.34 -7.80 -15.58
CA VAL A 17 -11.96 -7.74 -16.07
C VAL A 17 -11.12 -6.75 -15.26
N LYS A 18 -9.78 -6.82 -15.36
CA LYS A 18 -8.84 -5.99 -14.58
C LYS A 18 -9.23 -4.50 -14.55
N MET A 19 -9.55 -3.93 -15.71
CA MET A 19 -9.86 -2.50 -15.84
C MET A 19 -11.15 -2.10 -15.10
N ASP A 20 -12.06 -3.03 -14.87
CA ASP A 20 -13.29 -2.76 -14.15
C ASP A 20 -13.03 -2.48 -12.66
N PHE A 21 -12.00 -3.09 -12.06
CA PHE A 21 -11.67 -2.86 -10.65
C PHE A 21 -11.19 -1.43 -10.40
N PHE A 22 -10.38 -0.88 -11.31
CA PHE A 22 -9.96 0.53 -11.22
C PHE A 22 -11.14 1.50 -11.43
N ARG A 23 -12.07 1.17 -12.34
CA ARG A 23 -13.33 1.93 -12.50
C ARG A 23 -14.25 1.79 -11.28
N CYS A 24 -14.23 0.65 -10.60
CA CYS A 24 -14.98 0.44 -9.37
C CYS A 24 -14.40 1.23 -8.20
N LEU A 25 -13.08 1.43 -8.15
CA LEU A 25 -12.45 2.36 -7.21
C LEU A 25 -12.99 3.79 -7.45
N GLU A 26 -12.88 4.30 -8.68
CA GLU A 26 -13.39 5.62 -9.06
C GLU A 26 -14.88 5.78 -8.70
N LYS A 27 -15.74 4.93 -9.27
CA LYS A 27 -17.20 5.02 -9.04
C LYS A 27 -17.59 4.79 -7.60
N GLY A 28 -16.88 3.90 -6.89
CA GLY A 28 -17.16 3.57 -5.50
C GLY A 28 -16.81 4.72 -4.56
N VAL A 29 -15.72 5.45 -4.83
CA VAL A 29 -15.38 6.67 -4.10
C VAL A 29 -16.39 7.78 -4.43
N GLU A 30 -16.65 8.04 -5.72
CA GLU A 30 -17.56 9.11 -6.15
C GLU A 30 -19.00 8.92 -5.66
N SER A 31 -19.46 7.67 -5.58
CA SER A 31 -20.79 7.35 -5.07
C SER A 31 -20.85 7.29 -3.55
N GLY A 32 -19.71 7.34 -2.85
CA GLY A 32 -19.63 7.11 -1.40
C GLY A 32 -19.87 5.66 -0.98
N TRP A 33 -19.82 4.69 -1.89
CA TRP A 33 -19.93 3.27 -1.54
C TRP A 33 -18.67 2.75 -0.87
N LEU A 34 -17.50 3.20 -1.32
CA LEU A 34 -16.24 2.90 -0.66
C LEU A 34 -16.06 3.86 0.52
N PRO A 35 -15.74 3.36 1.73
CA PRO A 35 -15.47 4.21 2.87
C PRO A 35 -14.20 5.03 2.63
N THR A 36 -14.34 6.35 2.63
CA THR A 36 -13.24 7.30 2.50
C THR A 36 -13.25 8.26 3.67
N LEU A 37 -12.07 8.61 4.18
CA LEU A 37 -11.95 9.69 5.14
C LEU A 37 -12.28 11.04 4.49
N ASP A 38 -12.97 11.91 5.22
CA ASP A 38 -13.33 13.27 4.81
C ASP A 38 -12.58 14.36 5.61
N GLN A 39 -12.86 15.63 5.33
CA GLN A 39 -12.18 16.74 6.00
C GLN A 39 -12.49 16.80 7.50
N ALA A 40 -13.69 16.37 7.92
CA ALA A 40 -14.07 16.36 9.32
C ALA A 40 -13.22 15.36 10.12
N ASP A 41 -12.72 14.28 9.50
CA ASP A 41 -11.83 13.32 10.16
C ASP A 41 -10.45 13.90 10.55
N ILE A 42 -10.02 15.01 9.94
CA ILE A 42 -8.70 15.62 10.20
C ILE A 42 -8.76 16.89 11.04
N ASP A 43 -9.95 17.47 11.22
CA ASP A 43 -10.10 18.71 11.96
C ASP A 43 -10.61 18.49 13.40
N PRO A 44 -9.97 19.06 14.42
CA PRO A 44 -8.74 19.84 14.37
C PRO A 44 -7.47 18.95 14.42
N PRO A 45 -6.35 19.37 13.80
CA PRO A 45 -5.13 18.54 13.67
C PRO A 45 -4.46 18.17 15.01
N ASP A 46 -4.67 18.98 16.05
CA ASP A 46 -4.14 18.75 17.40
C ASP A 46 -4.78 17.53 18.08
N LYS A 47 -5.83 16.95 17.49
CA LYS A 47 -6.46 15.71 17.94
C LYS A 47 -6.05 14.47 17.15
N SER A 48 -5.07 14.58 16.25
CA SER A 48 -4.61 13.42 15.48
C SER A 48 -4.18 12.28 16.39
N VAL A 49 -4.74 11.09 16.16
CA VAL A 49 -4.50 9.91 16.99
C VAL A 49 -4.42 8.67 16.12
N LEU A 50 -3.46 7.79 16.43
CA LEU A 50 -3.39 6.47 15.83
C LEU A 50 -4.45 5.57 16.49
N PRO A 51 -5.31 4.86 15.73
CA PRO A 51 -6.30 3.98 16.35
C PRO A 51 -5.62 2.92 17.24
N PRO A 52 -6.18 2.57 18.42
CA PRO A 52 -5.53 1.70 19.40
C PRO A 52 -5.17 0.29 18.88
N THR A 53 -5.87 -0.17 17.85
CA THR A 53 -5.63 -1.47 17.21
C THR A 53 -4.42 -1.48 16.28
N ILE A 54 -3.90 -0.30 15.90
CA ILE A 54 -2.74 -0.14 15.03
C ILE A 54 -1.48 -0.04 15.91
N PRO A 55 -0.51 -0.97 15.76
CA PRO A 55 0.76 -0.89 16.47
C PRO A 55 1.55 0.39 16.16
N LYS A 56 2.21 0.97 17.16
CA LYS A 56 3.14 2.10 16.99
C LYS A 56 4.49 1.63 16.44
N ARG A 57 4.47 1.09 15.22
CA ARG A 57 5.64 0.60 14.50
C ARG A 57 5.63 1.15 13.09
N ILE A 58 6.75 1.68 12.64
CA ILE A 58 6.96 2.11 11.25
C ILE A 58 7.98 1.18 10.61
N SER A 59 7.60 0.51 9.53
CA SER A 59 8.50 -0.31 8.73
C SER A 59 8.87 0.32 7.40
N GLN A 60 10.13 0.12 7.01
CA GLN A 60 10.69 0.56 5.73
C GLN A 60 11.59 -0.54 5.15
N TYR A 61 11.80 -0.52 3.84
CA TYR A 61 12.58 -1.52 3.13
C TYR A 61 13.68 -0.86 2.30
N TRP A 62 14.92 -1.31 2.47
CA TRP A 62 16.02 -1.03 1.56
C TRP A 62 16.82 -2.30 1.29
N HIS A 63 16.92 -2.72 0.03
CA HIS A 63 17.43 -4.05 -0.35
C HIS A 63 18.83 -4.43 0.16
N SER A 64 19.67 -3.47 0.55
CA SER A 64 21.04 -3.69 1.03
C SER A 64 21.20 -3.25 2.48
N GLU A 65 22.14 -3.85 3.21
CA GLU A 65 22.54 -3.36 4.54
C GLU A 65 23.16 -1.95 4.47
N THR A 66 23.79 -1.61 3.34
CA THR A 66 24.41 -0.29 3.14
C THR A 66 23.42 0.69 2.53
N LEU A 67 23.17 1.78 3.26
CA LEU A 67 22.30 2.89 2.82
C LEU A 67 23.12 3.97 2.11
N PRO A 68 22.69 4.45 0.95
CA PRO A 68 23.13 5.74 0.41
C PRO A 68 22.78 6.89 1.37
N ASP A 69 23.58 7.95 1.39
CA ASP A 69 23.41 9.09 2.30
C ASP A 69 22.03 9.76 2.18
N ASP A 70 21.51 9.89 0.95
CA ASP A 70 20.20 10.50 0.69
C ASP A 70 19.04 9.63 1.19
N VAL A 71 19.16 8.31 1.05
CA VAL A 71 18.23 7.32 1.62
C VAL A 71 18.27 7.35 3.15
N ALA A 72 19.47 7.35 3.74
CA ALA A 72 19.64 7.42 5.20
C ALA A 72 19.04 8.71 5.78
N CYS A 73 19.27 9.84 5.12
CA CYS A 73 18.68 11.13 5.50
C CYS A 73 17.14 11.09 5.46
N SER A 74 16.55 10.48 4.43
CA SER A 74 15.10 10.32 4.33
C SER A 74 14.52 9.48 5.48
N ILE A 75 15.15 8.34 5.81
CA ILE A 75 14.76 7.48 6.93
C ILE A 75 14.85 8.22 8.27
N GLU A 76 15.91 9.00 8.50
CA GLU A 76 16.05 9.79 9.73
C GLU A 76 14.96 10.87 9.85
N LYS A 77 14.51 11.48 8.74
CA LYS A 77 13.34 12.39 8.79
C LYS A 77 12.08 11.68 9.25
N VAL A 78 11.84 10.44 8.81
CA VAL A 78 10.68 9.64 9.25
C VAL A 78 10.75 9.42 10.76
N LYS A 79 11.89 8.96 11.26
CA LYS A 79 12.13 8.72 12.69
C LYS A 79 11.96 9.99 13.53
N ASN A 80 12.54 11.10 13.11
CA ASN A 80 12.51 12.37 13.85
C ASN A 80 11.09 12.97 13.94
N ASN A 81 10.24 12.74 12.93
CA ASN A 81 8.85 13.19 12.94
C ASN A 81 7.90 12.21 13.66
N ASN A 82 8.37 11.02 14.06
CA ASN A 82 7.56 10.00 14.72
C ASN A 82 8.34 9.38 15.90
N PRO A 83 8.80 10.18 16.89
CA PRO A 83 9.72 9.72 17.94
C PRO A 83 9.13 8.64 18.85
N ASP A 84 7.80 8.53 18.93
CA ASP A 84 7.10 7.54 19.75
C ASP A 84 6.89 6.18 19.04
N PHE A 85 7.37 6.03 17.80
CA PHE A 85 7.22 4.81 17.01
C PHE A 85 8.51 3.98 17.03
N GLU A 86 8.34 2.65 17.09
CA GLU A 86 9.42 1.72 16.81
C GLU A 86 9.74 1.75 15.32
N MET A 87 10.99 2.05 14.96
CA MET A 87 11.47 2.01 13.57
C MET A 87 12.01 0.61 13.24
N ALA A 88 11.50 0.01 12.17
CA ALA A 88 11.95 -1.27 11.65
C ALA A 88 12.40 -1.12 10.19
N LEU A 89 13.71 -1.08 9.97
CA LEU A 89 14.30 -1.13 8.63
C LEU A 89 14.71 -2.57 8.30
N THR A 90 14.32 -3.05 7.13
CA THR A 90 14.74 -4.37 6.61
C THR A 90 15.58 -4.23 5.35
N HIS A 91 16.33 -5.29 5.04
CA HIS A 91 16.99 -5.53 3.76
C HIS A 91 16.68 -6.93 3.23
N ASP A 92 17.28 -7.32 2.10
CA ASP A 92 16.96 -8.57 1.40
C ASP A 92 17.16 -9.81 2.29
N GLU A 93 18.30 -9.91 2.99
CA GLU A 93 18.63 -11.07 3.83
C GLU A 93 17.69 -11.19 5.04
N SER A 94 17.44 -10.09 5.75
CA SER A 94 16.52 -10.07 6.89
C SER A 94 15.06 -10.29 6.45
N ALA A 95 14.68 -9.75 5.29
CA ALA A 95 13.36 -9.99 4.69
C ALA A 95 13.19 -11.47 4.34
N ARG A 96 14.21 -12.10 3.74
CA ARG A 96 14.19 -13.53 3.40
C ARG A 96 14.07 -14.42 4.64
N ALA A 97 14.82 -14.12 5.70
CA ALA A 97 14.74 -14.83 6.96
C ALA A 97 13.36 -14.67 7.65
N PHE A 98 12.80 -13.46 7.61
CA PHE A 98 11.44 -13.18 8.08
C PHE A 98 10.41 -14.00 7.30
N LEU A 99 10.45 -13.97 5.97
CA LEU A 99 9.50 -14.72 5.13
C LEU A 99 9.59 -16.22 5.37
N HIS A 100 10.80 -16.77 5.49
CA HIS A 100 11.00 -18.17 5.84
C HIS A 100 10.33 -18.52 7.19
N THR A 101 10.54 -17.68 8.20
CA THR A 101 10.06 -17.92 9.57
C THR A 101 8.54 -17.88 9.67
N HIS A 102 7.89 -16.96 8.97
CA HIS A 102 6.44 -16.72 9.10
C HIS A 102 5.57 -17.38 8.03
N PHE A 103 6.12 -17.62 6.83
CA PHE A 103 5.37 -18.10 5.67
C PHE A 103 6.00 -19.33 5.00
N GLY A 104 7.17 -19.78 5.45
CA GLY A 104 7.83 -20.99 4.97
C GLY A 104 8.63 -20.83 3.67
N PRO A 105 9.23 -21.93 3.18
CA PRO A 105 10.16 -21.91 2.05
C PRO A 105 9.51 -21.54 0.72
N ASP A 106 8.21 -21.78 0.53
CA ASP A 106 7.52 -21.43 -0.71
C ASP A 106 7.43 -19.91 -0.89
N MET A 107 7.21 -19.16 0.20
CA MET A 107 7.21 -17.69 0.16
C MET A 107 8.60 -17.15 -0.18
N VAL A 108 9.64 -17.78 0.37
CA VAL A 108 11.04 -17.46 0.03
C VAL A 108 11.31 -17.70 -1.45
N ALA A 109 10.83 -18.82 -2.01
CA ALA A 109 10.99 -19.09 -3.43
C ALA A 109 10.29 -18.06 -4.32
N LEU A 110 9.17 -17.48 -3.89
CA LEU A 110 8.50 -16.37 -4.60
C LEU A 110 9.26 -15.06 -4.45
N PHE A 111 9.82 -14.79 -3.27
CA PHE A 111 10.70 -13.64 -3.06
C PHE A 111 11.96 -13.72 -3.95
N ASP A 112 12.55 -14.90 -4.08
CA ASP A 112 13.72 -15.16 -4.92
C ASP A 112 13.39 -15.04 -6.44
N VAL A 113 12.11 -15.12 -6.84
CA VAL A 113 11.64 -14.84 -8.23
C VAL A 113 11.60 -13.33 -8.53
N CYS A 114 11.49 -12.48 -7.51
CA CYS A 114 11.43 -11.04 -7.68
C CYS A 114 12.79 -10.48 -8.10
N PHE A 115 12.96 -10.23 -9.41
CA PHE A 115 14.23 -9.79 -9.99
C PHE A 115 14.62 -8.34 -9.66
N HIS A 116 13.70 -7.53 -9.13
CA HIS A 116 13.93 -6.12 -8.84
C HIS A 116 13.64 -5.80 -7.36
N PRO A 117 14.44 -4.94 -6.68
CA PRO A 117 14.21 -4.50 -5.30
C PRO A 117 12.76 -4.08 -5.00
N ALA A 118 12.14 -3.32 -5.89
CA ALA A 118 10.74 -2.90 -5.74
C ALA A 118 9.75 -4.09 -5.64
N MET A 119 9.91 -5.14 -6.45
CA MET A 119 9.05 -6.33 -6.38
C MET A 119 9.22 -7.09 -5.05
N ARG A 120 10.46 -7.15 -4.55
CA ARG A 120 10.78 -7.76 -3.25
C ARG A 120 10.13 -6.97 -2.11
N SER A 121 10.25 -5.65 -2.17
CA SER A 121 9.63 -4.72 -1.22
C SER A 121 8.09 -4.79 -1.27
N ASP A 122 7.47 -4.90 -2.46
CA ASP A 122 6.03 -5.06 -2.63
C ASP A 122 5.49 -6.32 -1.92
N LEU A 123 6.18 -7.45 -2.07
CA LEU A 123 5.82 -8.70 -1.39
C LEU A 123 6.05 -8.61 0.12
N TRP A 124 7.25 -8.15 0.51
CA TRP A 124 7.63 -8.09 1.91
C TRP A 124 6.75 -7.14 2.71
N ARG A 125 6.45 -5.94 2.20
CA ARG A 125 5.65 -4.94 2.93
C ARG A 125 4.27 -5.48 3.30
N MET A 126 3.63 -6.22 2.40
CA MET A 126 2.33 -6.81 2.69
C MET A 126 2.45 -7.90 3.75
N CYS A 127 3.47 -8.74 3.67
CA CYS A 127 3.74 -9.79 4.66
C CYS A 127 4.05 -9.21 6.05
N ASP A 128 4.90 -8.18 6.13
CA ASP A 128 5.22 -7.47 7.37
C ASP A 128 3.98 -6.82 7.99
N MET A 129 3.16 -6.15 7.16
CA MET A 129 1.91 -5.55 7.62
C MET A 129 0.89 -6.58 8.10
N TYR A 130 0.87 -7.80 7.54
CA TYR A 130 0.01 -8.88 8.03
C TYR A 130 0.48 -9.41 9.39
N VAL A 131 1.79 -9.65 9.56
CA VAL A 131 2.34 -10.24 10.80
C VAL A 131 2.36 -9.21 11.93
N HIS A 132 2.95 -8.04 11.67
CA HIS A 132 3.22 -7.04 12.68
C HIS A 132 2.17 -5.93 12.71
N GLY A 133 1.58 -5.56 11.57
CA GLY A 133 0.79 -4.34 11.44
C GLY A 133 1.64 -3.08 11.66
N GLY A 134 0.95 -1.97 11.91
CA GLY A 134 1.55 -0.66 12.13
C GLY A 134 1.44 0.21 10.88
N ILE A 135 2.53 0.85 10.50
CA ILE A 135 2.64 1.70 9.32
C ILE A 135 3.82 1.23 8.47
N TYR A 136 3.60 0.97 7.18
CA TYR A 136 4.68 0.87 6.21
C TYR A 136 4.78 2.18 5.44
N VAL A 137 6.00 2.65 5.17
CA VAL A 137 6.27 3.83 4.35
C VAL A 137 7.52 3.65 3.48
N ASP A 138 7.45 3.99 2.18
CA ASP A 138 8.61 3.89 1.29
C ASP A 138 9.77 4.78 1.74
N VAL A 139 11.02 4.38 1.45
CA VAL A 139 12.22 5.13 1.90
C VAL A 139 12.42 6.47 1.19
N ASP A 140 11.74 6.71 0.08
CA ASP A 140 11.77 7.98 -0.66
C ASP A 140 10.70 8.97 -0.18
N ILE A 141 10.01 8.66 0.92
CA ILE A 141 9.07 9.56 1.59
C ILE A 141 9.81 10.42 2.61
N SER A 142 9.93 11.71 2.29
CA SER A 142 10.58 12.69 3.15
C SER A 142 9.53 13.43 4.00
N MET A 143 9.57 13.16 5.31
CA MET A 143 8.61 13.70 6.26
C MET A 143 8.94 15.11 6.74
N HIS A 144 7.89 15.87 6.99
CA HIS A 144 7.91 17.19 7.62
C HIS A 144 6.87 17.33 8.75
N ALA A 145 6.03 16.31 8.98
CA ALA A 145 5.15 16.21 10.13
C ALA A 145 4.85 14.73 10.48
N PRO A 146 4.31 14.43 11.67
CA PRO A 146 3.90 13.08 12.07
C PRO A 146 2.94 12.42 11.07
N LEU A 147 3.10 11.10 10.86
CA LEU A 147 2.26 10.30 9.94
C LEU A 147 0.78 10.28 10.34
N VAL A 148 0.50 10.36 11.64
CA VAL A 148 -0.87 10.34 12.18
C VAL A 148 -1.71 11.52 11.69
N HIS A 149 -1.09 12.60 11.18
CA HIS A 149 -1.82 13.73 10.61
C HIS A 149 -2.56 13.37 9.31
N ILE A 150 -2.09 12.37 8.55
CA ILE A 150 -2.73 11.90 7.31
C ILE A 150 -4.15 11.42 7.58
N THR A 151 -4.35 10.75 8.72
CA THR A 151 -5.63 10.14 9.10
C THR A 151 -6.38 10.90 10.19
N GLY A 152 -5.79 11.94 10.76
CA GLY A 152 -6.46 12.75 11.76
C GLY A 152 -6.88 11.94 12.98
N HIS A 153 -8.14 12.06 13.38
CA HIS A 153 -8.76 11.32 14.47
C HIS A 153 -9.73 10.23 13.98
N ALA A 154 -9.60 9.83 12.70
CA ALA A 154 -10.44 8.79 12.11
C ALA A 154 -10.31 7.45 12.85
N SER A 155 -11.41 6.71 12.90
CA SER A 155 -11.43 5.32 13.35
C SER A 155 -11.37 4.39 12.14
N TYR A 156 -10.35 3.53 12.08
CA TYR A 156 -10.15 2.54 11.02
C TYR A 156 -9.29 1.37 11.55
N GLU A 157 -9.35 0.24 10.87
CA GLU A 157 -8.50 -0.93 11.12
C GLU A 157 -7.48 -1.16 10.01
N CYS A 158 -7.74 -0.62 8.81
CA CYS A 158 -6.80 -0.57 7.70
C CYS A 158 -7.07 0.69 6.87
N PHE A 159 -6.03 1.44 6.56
CA PHE A 159 -6.09 2.65 5.76
C PHE A 159 -5.05 2.61 4.65
N LEU A 160 -5.52 2.90 3.43
CA LEU A 160 -4.69 3.02 2.22
C LEU A 160 -4.99 4.34 1.52
N LEU A 161 -3.99 4.90 0.84
CA LEU A 161 -4.19 6.05 -0.03
C LEU A 161 -4.65 5.61 -1.42
N TYR A 162 -5.45 6.44 -2.08
CA TYR A 162 -5.74 6.32 -3.50
C TYR A 162 -5.34 7.57 -4.27
N ALA A 163 -4.86 7.39 -5.49
CA ALA A 163 -4.52 8.46 -6.42
C ALA A 163 -5.56 8.56 -7.54
N VAL A 164 -5.87 9.80 -7.92
CA VAL A 164 -6.68 10.13 -9.08
C VAL A 164 -5.76 10.23 -10.30
N GLY A 165 -6.06 9.44 -11.32
CA GLY A 165 -5.25 9.33 -12.53
C GLY A 165 -5.97 8.57 -13.64
N SER A 166 -5.25 8.14 -14.66
CA SER A 166 -5.79 7.31 -15.74
C SER A 166 -4.98 6.02 -15.84
N PRO A 167 -5.30 4.98 -15.05
CA PRO A 167 -6.47 4.85 -14.16
C PRO A 167 -6.27 5.43 -12.74
N TRP A 168 -7.35 5.58 -11.97
CA TRP A 168 -7.28 5.72 -10.51
C TRP A 168 -6.66 4.46 -9.91
N CYS A 169 -5.92 4.55 -8.80
CA CYS A 169 -5.37 3.37 -8.13
C CYS A 169 -5.24 3.55 -6.62
N ILE A 170 -5.23 2.44 -5.89
CA ILE A 170 -4.82 2.37 -4.48
C ILE A 170 -3.30 2.23 -4.45
N GLU A 171 -2.64 3.13 -3.75
CA GLU A 171 -1.21 3.15 -3.56
C GLU A 171 -0.79 2.13 -2.50
N ASN A 172 0.42 1.59 -2.63
CA ASN A 172 1.02 0.69 -1.66
C ASN A 172 2.29 1.25 -0.99
N GLY A 173 2.63 2.52 -1.26
CA GLY A 173 3.79 3.21 -0.69
C GLY A 173 3.59 3.71 0.75
N LEU A 174 2.32 3.82 1.18
CA LEU A 174 1.91 4.01 2.57
C LEU A 174 0.81 3.01 2.89
N ILE A 175 0.98 2.22 3.94
CA ILE A 175 -0.03 1.26 4.42
C ILE A 175 -0.15 1.44 5.92
N ILE A 176 -1.36 1.64 6.44
CA ILE A 176 -1.61 1.65 7.89
C ILE A 176 -2.59 0.52 8.17
N SER A 177 -2.22 -0.43 9.03
CA SER A 177 -3.07 -1.59 9.25
C SER A 177 -2.85 -2.23 10.61
N ARG A 178 -3.90 -2.78 11.20
CA ARG A 178 -3.73 -3.73 12.29
C ARG A 178 -3.15 -5.03 11.73
N LYS A 179 -2.49 -5.79 12.59
CA LYS A 179 -2.09 -7.16 12.31
C LYS A 179 -3.29 -8.01 11.82
N LYS A 180 -3.00 -8.90 10.88
CA LYS A 180 -3.95 -9.87 10.28
C LYS A 180 -5.21 -9.22 9.70
N HIS A 181 -5.07 -8.05 9.09
CA HIS A 181 -6.20 -7.44 8.40
C HIS A 181 -6.52 -8.23 7.12
N PRO A 182 -7.79 -8.61 6.87
CA PRO A 182 -8.12 -9.54 5.78
C PRO A 182 -7.90 -8.98 4.37
N VAL A 183 -7.97 -7.65 4.18
CA VAL A 183 -7.57 -7.03 2.89
C VAL A 183 -6.08 -7.26 2.62
N ILE A 184 -5.22 -7.15 3.63
CA ILE A 184 -3.78 -7.36 3.46
C ILE A 184 -3.50 -8.82 3.14
N GLU A 185 -4.19 -9.75 3.80
CA GLU A 185 -4.12 -11.19 3.50
C GLU A 185 -4.54 -11.52 2.06
N ALA A 186 -5.65 -10.96 1.60
CA ALA A 186 -6.12 -11.12 0.23
C ALA A 186 -5.06 -10.63 -0.77
N ILE A 187 -4.46 -9.46 -0.53
CA ILE A 187 -3.39 -8.92 -1.38
C ILE A 187 -2.17 -9.84 -1.38
N ILE A 188 -1.75 -10.41 -0.24
CA ILE A 188 -0.65 -11.39 -0.19
C ILE A 188 -0.94 -12.59 -1.09
N HIS A 189 -2.17 -13.14 -1.04
CA HIS A 189 -2.55 -14.25 -1.92
C HIS A 189 -2.48 -13.85 -3.40
N ALA A 190 -2.97 -12.67 -3.77
CA ALA A 190 -2.90 -12.18 -5.14
C ALA A 190 -1.47 -11.96 -5.62
N LEU A 191 -0.56 -11.50 -4.75
CA LEU A 191 0.86 -11.39 -5.04
C LEU A 191 1.48 -12.77 -5.27
N CYS A 192 1.18 -13.75 -4.43
CA CYS A 192 1.66 -15.13 -4.59
C CYS A 192 1.20 -15.74 -5.93
N ASP A 193 -0.07 -15.54 -6.28
CA ASP A 193 -0.63 -15.97 -7.55
C ASP A 193 0.06 -15.27 -8.74
N SER A 194 0.28 -13.97 -8.64
CA SER A 194 0.94 -13.17 -9.67
C SER A 194 2.39 -13.63 -9.91
N LEU A 195 3.14 -13.84 -8.83
CA LEU A 195 4.52 -14.30 -8.88
C LEU A 195 4.63 -15.76 -9.33
N THR A 196 3.69 -16.62 -8.93
CA THR A 196 3.62 -18.01 -9.41
C THR A 196 3.34 -18.07 -10.92
N ARG A 197 2.40 -17.26 -11.41
CA ARG A 197 2.15 -17.13 -12.86
C ARG A 197 3.39 -16.65 -13.59
N TYR A 198 4.08 -15.66 -13.05
CA TYR A 198 5.31 -15.14 -13.63
C TYR A 198 6.43 -16.19 -13.67
N LYS A 199 6.65 -16.92 -12.58
CA LYS A 199 7.61 -18.02 -12.48
C LYS A 199 7.36 -19.09 -13.54
N ASN A 200 6.09 -19.46 -13.75
CA ASN A 200 5.70 -20.52 -14.67
C ASN A 200 5.63 -20.06 -16.14
N ASN A 201 5.38 -18.77 -16.37
CA ASN A 201 5.31 -18.17 -17.69
C ASN A 201 5.87 -16.73 -17.66
N PRO A 202 7.16 -16.54 -17.97
CA PRO A 202 7.78 -15.22 -17.93
C PRO A 202 7.14 -14.18 -18.87
N ASN A 203 6.33 -14.62 -19.84
CA ASN A 203 5.57 -13.71 -20.71
C ASN A 203 4.33 -13.11 -20.05
N SER A 204 3.87 -13.65 -18.91
CA SER A 204 2.75 -13.09 -18.14
C SER A 204 3.11 -11.82 -17.36
N PHE A 205 4.39 -11.43 -17.35
CA PHE A 205 4.83 -10.21 -16.72
C PHE A 205 4.55 -9.01 -17.62
N GLU A 206 3.75 -8.08 -17.10
CA GLU A 206 3.45 -6.82 -17.75
C GLU A 206 4.46 -5.77 -17.31
N ASN A 207 4.45 -5.42 -16.03
CA ASN A 207 5.40 -4.53 -15.35
C ASN A 207 5.23 -4.66 -13.83
N ILE A 208 6.17 -4.07 -13.07
CA ILE A 208 6.17 -4.12 -11.60
C ILE A 208 4.86 -3.56 -11.02
N TRP A 209 4.40 -2.41 -11.53
CA TRP A 209 3.16 -1.76 -11.04
C TRP A 209 1.93 -2.66 -11.15
N VAL A 210 1.78 -3.40 -12.25
CA VAL A 210 0.66 -4.34 -12.45
C VAL A 210 0.84 -5.60 -11.61
N ASN A 211 2.04 -6.20 -11.64
CA ASN A 211 2.25 -7.55 -11.13
C ASN A 211 2.48 -7.64 -9.62
N THR A 212 3.10 -6.65 -9.00
CA THR A 212 3.39 -6.64 -7.56
C THR A 212 3.01 -5.35 -6.86
N GLY A 213 2.90 -4.25 -7.61
CA GLY A 213 2.68 -2.91 -7.05
C GLY A 213 1.20 -2.49 -6.88
N PRO A 214 0.91 -1.18 -7.05
CA PRO A 214 -0.43 -0.61 -6.88
C PRO A 214 -1.53 -1.27 -7.71
N GLY A 215 -1.21 -1.83 -8.88
CA GLY A 215 -2.18 -2.51 -9.73
C GLY A 215 -2.77 -3.75 -9.07
N THR A 216 -1.93 -4.63 -8.51
CA THR A 216 -2.39 -5.82 -7.78
C THR A 216 -3.11 -5.42 -6.49
N THR A 217 -2.57 -4.44 -5.76
CA THR A 217 -3.19 -3.89 -4.55
C THR A 217 -4.61 -3.38 -4.83
N THR A 218 -4.79 -2.60 -5.90
CA THR A 218 -6.09 -2.04 -6.27
C THR A 218 -7.09 -3.14 -6.64
N ILE A 219 -6.70 -4.05 -7.52
CA ILE A 219 -7.59 -5.12 -8.00
C ILE A 219 -8.06 -5.95 -6.81
N GLU A 220 -7.14 -6.40 -5.97
CA GLU A 220 -7.49 -7.36 -4.91
C GLU A 220 -8.22 -6.70 -3.74
N ALA A 221 -7.85 -5.47 -3.34
CA ALA A 221 -8.58 -4.77 -2.30
C ALA A 221 -10.04 -4.52 -2.73
N ILE A 222 -10.27 -4.05 -3.96
CA ILE A 222 -11.64 -3.84 -4.47
C ILE A 222 -12.38 -5.16 -4.60
N LYS A 223 -11.75 -6.21 -5.11
CA LYS A 223 -12.36 -7.54 -5.21
C LYS A 223 -12.80 -8.06 -3.85
N TYR A 224 -11.91 -8.04 -2.85
CA TYR A 224 -12.22 -8.44 -1.49
C TYR A 224 -13.45 -7.69 -0.96
N LEU A 225 -13.49 -6.37 -1.11
CA LEU A 225 -14.63 -5.56 -0.68
C LEU A 225 -15.93 -5.94 -1.39
N PHE A 226 -15.90 -6.27 -2.68
CA PHE A 226 -17.09 -6.78 -3.37
C PHE A 226 -17.55 -8.13 -2.81
N ASP A 227 -16.62 -9.04 -2.52
CA ASP A 227 -16.92 -10.40 -2.09
C ASP A 227 -17.50 -10.43 -0.67
N VAL A 228 -16.97 -9.61 0.25
CA VAL A 228 -17.44 -9.59 1.65
C VAL A 228 -18.60 -8.63 1.92
N THR A 229 -18.90 -7.72 1.00
CA THR A 229 -20.01 -6.77 1.15
C THR A 229 -21.30 -7.35 0.58
N PRO A 230 -22.41 -7.43 1.35
CA PRO A 230 -23.72 -7.82 0.83
C PRO A 230 -24.19 -6.92 -0.31
N GLN A 231 -24.91 -7.47 -1.30
CA GLN A 231 -25.34 -6.70 -2.49
C GLN A 231 -26.21 -5.49 -2.14
N SER A 232 -27.01 -5.58 -1.09
CA SER A 232 -27.89 -4.51 -0.59
C SER A 232 -27.21 -3.51 0.34
N ALA A 233 -25.94 -3.74 0.73
CA ALA A 233 -25.28 -2.88 1.71
C ALA A 233 -25.01 -1.50 1.10
N PRO A 234 -25.36 -0.41 1.84
CA PRO A 234 -25.18 0.95 1.35
C PRO A 234 -23.69 1.33 1.25
N HIS A 235 -22.81 0.70 2.04
CA HIS A 235 -21.38 0.95 2.03
C HIS A 235 -20.62 -0.39 2.00
N ALA A 236 -19.40 -0.39 1.49
CA ALA A 236 -18.52 -1.54 1.54
C ALA A 236 -18.18 -1.89 3.00
N ASN A 237 -18.30 -3.15 3.36
CA ASN A 237 -17.89 -3.67 4.65
C ASN A 237 -16.55 -4.38 4.49
N GLY A 238 -15.46 -3.75 4.92
CA GLY A 238 -14.10 -4.27 4.79
C GLY A 238 -13.40 -4.55 6.11
N SER A 239 -14.13 -4.84 7.19
CA SER A 239 -13.55 -4.97 8.55
C SER A 239 -12.80 -3.72 9.02
N GLY A 240 -13.42 -2.54 8.89
CA GLY A 240 -12.78 -1.27 9.26
C GLY A 240 -11.77 -0.75 8.23
N PHE A 241 -11.79 -1.27 7.01
CA PHE A 241 -11.05 -0.71 5.88
C PHE A 241 -11.58 0.67 5.50
N SER A 242 -10.67 1.61 5.28
CA SER A 242 -10.94 2.98 4.83
C SER A 242 -9.91 3.43 3.80
N LEU A 243 -10.31 4.35 2.94
CA LEU A 243 -9.45 4.98 1.95
C LEU A 243 -9.23 6.47 2.24
N GLY A 244 -8.16 7.04 1.71
CA GLY A 244 -7.94 8.48 1.70
C GLY A 244 -7.37 8.96 0.38
N HIS A 245 -7.80 10.13 -0.08
CA HIS A 245 -7.21 10.74 -1.28
C HIS A 245 -5.72 11.04 -1.04
N HIS A 246 -4.86 10.79 -2.02
CA HIS A 246 -3.41 10.98 -1.92
C HIS A 246 -3.00 12.38 -1.44
N SER A 247 -3.79 13.43 -1.73
CA SER A 247 -3.51 14.79 -1.24
C SER A 247 -3.37 14.88 0.29
N ARG A 248 -3.89 13.91 1.04
CA ARG A 248 -3.69 13.79 2.50
C ARG A 248 -2.24 13.54 2.88
N ALA A 249 -1.46 12.89 2.02
CA ALA A 249 -0.02 12.69 2.23
C ALA A 249 0.72 14.00 2.46
N GLY A 250 0.31 15.09 1.77
CA GLY A 250 0.90 16.42 1.91
C GLY A 250 0.75 17.06 3.30
N ALA A 251 -0.06 16.47 4.19
CA ALA A 251 -0.08 16.86 5.60
C ALA A 251 1.21 16.46 6.34
N SER A 252 1.90 15.42 5.86
CA SER A 252 3.05 14.81 6.57
C SER A 252 4.30 14.68 5.71
N TYR A 253 4.17 14.49 4.39
CA TYR A 253 5.32 14.21 3.55
C TYR A 253 5.18 14.60 2.08
N TRP A 254 6.33 14.62 1.41
CA TRP A 254 6.47 14.63 -0.04
C TRP A 254 7.38 13.47 -0.48
N HIS A 255 7.44 13.20 -1.79
CA HIS A 255 8.39 12.23 -2.35
C HIS A 255 9.67 12.93 -2.79
N ASP A 256 10.81 12.45 -2.29
CA ASP A 256 12.13 12.89 -2.74
C ASP A 256 12.52 12.15 -4.03
N GLU A 257 13.13 12.88 -4.97
CA GLU A 257 13.81 12.30 -6.14
C GLU A 257 15.21 11.85 -5.72
N LEU A 258 15.28 10.71 -5.03
CA LEU A 258 16.52 10.11 -4.56
C LEU A 258 17.39 9.57 -5.71
N ALA A 259 18.71 9.61 -5.55
CA ALA A 259 19.70 9.37 -6.59
C ALA A 259 19.54 7.99 -7.26
N TYR A 260 19.12 6.96 -6.50
CA TYR A 260 18.94 5.61 -7.02
C TYR A 260 17.91 5.54 -8.16
N LYS A 261 16.92 6.46 -8.20
CA LYS A 261 15.88 6.53 -9.24
C LYS A 261 16.41 6.94 -10.62
N ALA A 262 17.66 7.38 -10.72
CA ALA A 262 18.29 7.69 -11.99
C ALA A 262 18.59 6.41 -12.82
N SER A 263 18.80 5.27 -12.16
CA SER A 263 19.23 3.99 -12.76
C SER A 263 18.06 3.04 -13.09
N ALA A 264 18.32 1.98 -13.87
CA ALA A 264 17.30 0.95 -14.13
C ALA A 264 17.17 -0.06 -12.98
N GLU A 265 18.23 -0.17 -12.18
CA GLU A 265 18.37 -1.01 -10.98
C GLU A 265 17.57 -0.44 -9.80
N GLY A 266 17.46 0.89 -9.74
CA GLY A 266 16.71 1.59 -8.70
C GLY A 266 15.31 2.05 -9.12
N ASN A 267 15.09 2.37 -10.40
CA ASN A 267 13.79 2.86 -10.87
C ASN A 267 12.97 1.74 -11.50
N TRP A 268 11.95 1.30 -10.77
CA TRP A 268 11.05 0.24 -11.22
C TRP A 268 10.38 0.52 -12.58
N ARG A 269 10.21 1.79 -12.99
CA ARG A 269 9.62 2.15 -14.30
C ARG A 269 10.54 1.76 -15.47
N LYS A 270 11.84 1.76 -15.22
CA LYS A 270 12.89 1.40 -16.17
C LYS A 270 13.22 -0.10 -16.12
N ALA A 271 12.79 -0.80 -15.07
CA ALA A 271 13.06 -2.22 -14.89
C ALA A 271 12.54 -3.06 -16.07
N ARG A 272 13.36 -4.04 -16.46
CA ARG A 272 13.03 -5.05 -17.47
C ARG A 272 13.40 -6.42 -16.91
N PRO A 273 12.53 -7.43 -17.06
CA PRO A 273 12.88 -8.78 -16.66
C PRO A 273 14.13 -9.28 -17.39
N PRO A 274 14.99 -10.10 -16.74
CA PRO A 274 16.24 -10.56 -17.34
C PRO A 274 16.07 -11.24 -18.70
N HIS A 275 15.00 -12.00 -18.92
CA HIS A 275 14.70 -12.68 -20.19
C HIS A 275 14.22 -11.76 -21.33
N ARG A 276 14.01 -10.47 -21.04
CA ARG A 276 13.58 -9.45 -22.03
C ARG A 276 14.65 -8.38 -22.30
N GLN A 277 15.85 -8.51 -21.74
CA GLN A 277 16.98 -7.64 -22.10
C GLN A 277 17.50 -8.08 -23.48
N LYS A 278 17.15 -7.33 -24.52
CA LYS A 278 17.75 -7.39 -25.87
C LYS A 278 18.47 -6.09 -26.14
#